data_AF-G6AK27-F1
#
_entry.id   AF-G6AK27-F1
#
_cell.length_a   1.000
_cell.length_b   1.000
_cell.length_c   1.000
_cell.angle_alpha   90.00
_cell.angle_beta   90.00
_cell.angle_gamma   90.00
#
_symmetry.space_group_name_H-M   'P 1'
#
loop_
_entity.id
_entity.type
_entity.pdbx_description
1 polymer ?
#
loop_
_entity_poly.entity_id
_entity_poly.type
_entity_poly.pdbx_seq_one_letter_code
_entity_poly.pdbx_strand_id
1 'polypeptide(L)'
;MKIIQSFWSKPLFEANKDASQNRYNGGWINYRYCLLSMAYSCLTISRYYPNLELYTDTFGMNLFRDILRLPYHKFHVNLDDIANIDTSLWAYGKIMTYSAQKEPFLHIDNDVFIWQNFPDRVIDAEVVCQSLEMIDNFSLTDYTSAVDYIKKHIGAAPQIIIDSKCKTAANMGIFGGNNLDFIQQYCKESRAFLTGIYDGIMQSGDMKGKFNVVYEQLLLTELANKHQQKISYLIPNNDIDEIVKYSTIETAQYESKYAHCLGRLKKYNYICEQIEYRLKYEFPTYYNRIISYLNKNQIIYAENIKSMNDYDNFYKIYTRINVAKNISEIMTNFEFKLKSNCHIEAIDDSYYMNSPQGRYKLTGWCIFLTLFSLPNTGNSICMEIFKEGYLPNLTSTQIHDNIFYLIMESLYITKCLTIS
;
A
#
# COMPACT_ATOMS: atom_id res chain seq x y z
N MET A 1 1.60 -22.86 -5.30
CA MET A 1 2.29 -21.65 -5.82
C MET A 1 3.22 -21.11 -4.75
N LYS A 2 4.44 -20.70 -5.12
CA LYS A 2 5.41 -20.10 -4.20
C LYS A 2 5.09 -18.62 -3.95
N ILE A 3 5.25 -18.13 -2.73
CA ILE A 3 5.10 -16.69 -2.43
C ILE A 3 6.48 -16.06 -2.23
N ILE A 4 6.72 -14.93 -2.89
CA ILE A 4 8.03 -14.26 -2.88
C ILE A 4 7.89 -12.75 -2.64
N GLN A 5 8.94 -12.14 -2.11
CA GLN A 5 9.14 -10.69 -2.14
C GLN A 5 10.53 -10.37 -2.69
N SER A 6 10.75 -9.10 -3.04
CA SER A 6 12.04 -8.60 -3.45
C SER A 6 12.44 -7.34 -2.69
N PHE A 7 13.73 -7.18 -2.43
CA PHE A 7 14.29 -5.96 -1.87
C PHE A 7 15.68 -5.67 -2.45
N TRP A 8 15.75 -4.66 -3.31
CA TRP A 8 17.02 -4.07 -3.74
C TRP A 8 17.31 -2.87 -2.85
N SER A 9 18.42 -2.89 -2.14
CA SER A 9 18.72 -1.93 -1.07
C SER A 9 19.21 -0.59 -1.59
N LYS A 10 19.89 -0.55 -2.74
CA LYS A 10 20.54 0.67 -3.23
C LYS A 10 19.59 1.87 -3.39
N PRO A 11 18.37 1.72 -3.97
CA PRO A 11 17.40 2.81 -4.06
C PRO A 11 16.98 3.42 -2.72
N LEU A 12 17.16 2.70 -1.61
CA LEU A 12 16.80 3.16 -0.26
C LEU A 12 17.73 4.29 0.23
N PHE A 13 19.01 4.23 -0.13
CA PHE A 13 20.07 5.08 0.45
C PHE A 13 20.47 6.24 -0.45
N GLU A 14 20.32 6.08 -1.76
CA GLU A 14 20.70 7.10 -2.72
C GLU A 14 19.49 7.98 -3.04
N ALA A 15 19.40 9.13 -2.37
CA ALA A 15 18.49 10.19 -2.79
C ALA A 15 19.04 10.85 -4.06
N ASN A 16 18.65 10.36 -5.23
CA ASN A 16 18.73 11.18 -6.43
C ASN A 16 17.66 12.29 -6.31
N LYS A 17 18.03 13.39 -5.65
CA LYS A 17 17.15 14.55 -5.42
C LYS A 17 16.66 15.18 -6.71
N ASP A 18 17.37 14.94 -7.80
CA ASP A 18 17.06 15.43 -9.12
C ASP A 18 16.15 14.46 -9.89
N ALA A 19 15.78 13.30 -9.34
CA ALA A 19 14.86 12.33 -9.95
C ALA A 19 13.50 12.29 -9.24
N SER A 20 12.43 12.48 -10.02
CA SER A 20 11.06 12.17 -9.60
C SER A 20 10.90 10.66 -9.35
N GLN A 21 9.95 10.29 -8.47
CA GLN A 21 9.68 8.89 -8.12
C GLN A 21 10.90 8.09 -7.62
N ASN A 22 11.91 8.74 -7.05
CA ASN A 22 13.00 8.04 -6.36
C ASN A 22 12.48 7.30 -5.11
N ARG A 23 13.23 6.28 -4.67
CA ARG A 23 12.84 5.42 -3.55
C ARG A 23 13.70 5.62 -2.31
N TYR A 24 14.23 6.82 -2.11
CA TYR A 24 14.89 7.16 -0.86
C TYR A 24 13.95 6.88 0.32
N ASN A 25 14.44 6.21 1.37
CA ASN A 25 13.63 5.68 2.46
C ASN A 25 12.44 4.79 1.99
N GLY A 26 12.54 4.11 0.84
CA GLY A 26 11.45 3.32 0.26
C GLY A 26 10.24 4.14 -0.20
N GLY A 27 10.39 5.46 -0.29
CA GLY A 27 9.29 6.40 -0.48
C GLY A 27 8.54 6.77 0.81
N TRP A 28 8.90 6.20 1.96
CA TRP A 28 8.33 6.56 3.26
C TRP A 28 8.84 7.91 3.75
N ILE A 29 8.22 8.46 4.80
CA ILE A 29 8.65 9.74 5.39
C ILE A 29 10.11 9.65 5.87
N ASN A 30 10.48 8.51 6.47
CA ASN A 30 11.83 8.26 6.96
C ASN A 30 12.18 6.76 6.95
N TYR A 31 13.44 6.45 7.24
CA TYR A 31 13.95 5.07 7.21
C TYR A 31 13.29 4.16 8.26
N ARG A 32 12.89 4.70 9.42
CA ARG A 32 12.18 3.92 10.45
C ARG A 32 10.85 3.39 9.91
N TYR A 33 10.02 4.25 9.34
CA TYR A 33 8.75 3.80 8.75
C TYR A 33 8.93 2.82 7.59
N CYS A 34 10.00 2.98 6.79
CA CYS A 34 10.35 2.01 5.76
C CYS A 34 10.61 0.60 6.34
N LEU A 35 11.46 0.49 7.37
CA LEU A 35 11.75 -0.78 8.02
C LEU A 35 10.53 -1.39 8.71
N LEU A 36 9.72 -0.55 9.37
CA LEU A 36 8.50 -0.99 10.04
C LEU A 36 7.49 -1.55 9.02
N SER A 37 7.35 -0.89 7.87
CA SER A 37 6.48 -1.36 6.78
C SER A 37 6.95 -2.69 6.19
N MET A 38 8.23 -2.79 5.81
CA MET A 38 8.79 -4.03 5.27
C MET A 38 8.67 -5.21 6.25
N ALA A 39 8.93 -4.96 7.53
CA ALA A 39 8.77 -5.98 8.57
C ALA A 39 7.30 -6.38 8.74
N TYR A 40 6.38 -5.42 8.81
CA TYR A 40 4.96 -5.70 8.97
C TYR A 40 4.38 -6.45 7.75
N SER A 41 4.82 -6.10 6.53
CA SER A 41 4.50 -6.84 5.30
C SER A 41 4.96 -8.30 5.40
N CYS A 42 6.24 -8.54 5.68
CA CYS A 42 6.79 -9.89 5.86
C CYS A 42 6.00 -10.70 6.90
N LEU A 43 5.72 -10.09 8.06
CA LEU A 43 5.08 -10.76 9.19
C LEU A 43 3.60 -11.08 8.94
N THR A 44 2.85 -10.15 8.34
CA THR A 44 1.44 -10.40 7.99
C THR A 44 1.31 -11.44 6.88
N ILE A 45 2.20 -11.42 5.87
CA ILE A 45 2.21 -12.43 4.80
C ILE A 45 2.61 -13.80 5.35
N SER A 46 3.64 -13.88 6.21
CA SER A 46 4.15 -15.15 6.75
C SER A 46 3.15 -15.88 7.67
N ARG A 47 2.15 -15.17 8.23
CA ARG A 47 1.04 -15.81 8.98
C ARG A 47 0.21 -16.76 8.11
N TYR A 48 0.07 -16.43 6.83
CA TYR A 48 -0.75 -17.16 5.85
C TYR A 48 0.12 -18.00 4.90
N TYR A 49 1.33 -17.54 4.63
CA TYR A 49 2.29 -18.15 3.72
C TYR A 49 3.65 -18.35 4.41
N PRO A 50 3.81 -19.40 5.24
CA PRO A 50 5.01 -19.61 6.05
C PRO A 50 6.28 -19.89 5.23
N ASN A 51 6.12 -20.26 3.96
CA ASN A 51 7.23 -20.49 3.03
C ASN A 51 7.58 -19.24 2.19
N LEU A 52 7.38 -18.04 2.76
CA LEU A 52 7.70 -16.77 2.11
C LEU A 52 9.21 -16.66 1.82
N GLU A 53 9.58 -16.45 0.56
CA GLU A 53 10.99 -16.27 0.17
C GLU A 53 11.32 -14.80 -0.14
N LEU A 54 12.53 -14.37 0.17
CA LEU A 54 13.03 -13.03 -0.18
C LEU A 54 14.18 -13.10 -1.19
N TYR A 55 14.06 -12.33 -2.26
CA TYR A 55 15.11 -12.06 -3.22
C TYR A 55 15.72 -10.68 -2.95
N THR A 56 17.02 -10.63 -2.69
CA THR A 56 17.67 -9.41 -2.21
C THR A 56 19.15 -9.34 -2.60
N ASP A 57 19.82 -8.28 -2.15
CA ASP A 57 21.27 -8.10 -2.25
C ASP A 57 21.94 -8.43 -0.90
N THR A 58 23.27 -8.41 -0.86
CA THR A 58 24.02 -8.78 0.35
C THR A 58 23.63 -7.92 1.55
N PHE A 59 23.36 -6.64 1.34
CA PHE A 59 22.92 -5.74 2.40
C PHE A 59 21.57 -6.17 2.97
N GLY A 60 20.58 -6.41 2.10
CA GLY A 60 19.24 -6.82 2.51
C GLY A 60 19.21 -8.18 3.19
N MET A 61 20.05 -9.13 2.77
CA MET A 61 20.22 -10.41 3.45
C MET A 61 20.68 -10.19 4.89
N ASN A 62 21.78 -9.46 5.11
CA ASN A 62 22.29 -9.18 6.45
C ASN A 62 21.26 -8.43 7.33
N LEU A 63 20.61 -7.40 6.76
CA LEU A 63 19.62 -6.62 7.48
C LEU A 63 18.41 -7.47 7.92
N PHE A 64 17.80 -8.20 7.00
CA PHE A 64 16.55 -8.90 7.29
C PHE A 64 16.75 -10.26 7.97
N ARG A 65 17.81 -11.00 7.62
CA ARG A 65 18.08 -12.31 8.21
C ARG A 65 18.81 -12.22 9.55
N ASP A 66 19.92 -11.48 9.59
CA ASP A 66 20.86 -11.59 10.71
C ASP A 66 20.55 -10.56 11.80
N ILE A 67 20.21 -9.32 11.39
CA ILE A 67 19.91 -8.20 12.29
C ILE A 67 18.44 -8.23 12.76
N LEU A 68 17.49 -8.10 11.84
CA LEU A 68 16.05 -8.04 12.18
C LEU A 68 15.44 -9.43 12.42
N ARG A 69 16.07 -10.46 11.85
CA ARG A 69 15.64 -11.87 11.95
C ARG A 69 14.18 -12.06 11.56
N LEU A 70 13.79 -11.45 10.44
CA LEU A 70 12.46 -11.60 9.84
C LEU A 70 12.24 -13.06 9.40
N PRO A 71 11.01 -13.58 9.50
CA PRO A 71 10.73 -15.01 9.34
C PRO A 71 10.60 -15.46 7.87
N TYR A 72 11.42 -14.92 6.97
CA TYR A 72 11.50 -15.45 5.61
C TYR A 72 12.03 -16.89 5.67
N HIS A 73 11.35 -17.80 4.96
CA HIS A 73 11.74 -19.20 4.85
C HIS A 73 13.08 -19.37 4.15
N LYS A 74 13.32 -18.55 3.13
CA LYS A 74 14.53 -18.60 2.31
C LYS A 74 14.94 -17.22 1.83
N PHE A 75 16.24 -17.00 1.74
CA PHE A 75 16.86 -15.81 1.18
C PHE A 75 17.64 -16.17 -0.08
N HIS A 76 17.54 -15.32 -1.11
CA HIS A 76 18.31 -15.41 -2.35
C HIS A 76 19.05 -14.09 -2.56
N VAL A 77 20.35 -14.17 -2.84
CA VAL A 77 21.24 -13.00 -2.94
C VAL A 77 21.67 -12.79 -4.39
N ASN A 78 20.71 -12.49 -5.26
CA ASN A 78 20.93 -12.34 -6.70
C ASN A 78 20.74 -10.90 -7.19
N LEU A 79 20.44 -9.94 -6.30
CA LEU A 79 20.32 -8.52 -6.67
C LEU A 79 21.62 -7.74 -6.53
N ASP A 80 22.71 -8.36 -6.05
CA ASP A 80 24.06 -7.79 -6.18
C ASP A 80 24.46 -7.65 -7.66
N ASP A 81 23.94 -8.51 -8.54
CA ASP A 81 24.23 -8.55 -9.98
C ASP A 81 23.78 -7.28 -10.73
N ILE A 82 22.92 -6.45 -10.12
CA ILE A 82 22.40 -5.21 -10.70
C ILE A 82 22.96 -3.94 -10.03
N ALA A 83 24.07 -4.06 -9.29
CA ALA A 83 24.67 -2.94 -8.58
C ALA A 83 25.06 -1.73 -9.47
N ASN A 84 25.27 -1.96 -10.77
CA ASN A 84 25.61 -0.96 -11.78
C ASN A 84 24.40 -0.22 -12.37
N ILE A 85 23.17 -0.64 -12.07
CA ILE A 85 21.95 0.03 -12.53
C ILE A 85 21.71 1.30 -11.70
N ASP A 86 21.26 2.39 -12.36
CA ASP A 86 20.87 3.64 -11.71
C ASP A 86 19.73 3.39 -10.71
N THR A 87 19.88 3.89 -9.49
CA THR A 87 18.96 3.68 -8.35
C THR A 87 17.56 4.23 -8.55
N SER A 88 17.38 5.13 -9.53
CA SER A 88 16.07 5.61 -9.93
C SER A 88 15.22 4.51 -10.58
N LEU A 89 15.84 3.43 -11.08
CA LEU A 89 15.19 2.31 -11.77
C LEU A 89 14.85 1.16 -10.81
N TRP A 90 14.23 1.49 -9.69
CA TRP A 90 13.94 0.60 -8.57
C TRP A 90 13.11 -0.65 -8.91
N ALA A 91 12.26 -0.62 -9.94
CA ALA A 91 11.45 -1.79 -10.34
C ALA A 91 12.31 -2.88 -11.00
N TYR A 92 13.55 -2.59 -11.41
CA TYR A 92 14.40 -3.56 -12.09
C TYR A 92 14.77 -4.75 -11.18
N GLY A 93 14.94 -4.51 -9.87
CA GLY A 93 15.12 -5.60 -8.90
C GLY A 93 13.95 -6.59 -8.87
N LYS A 94 12.73 -6.10 -9.14
CA LYS A 94 11.54 -6.95 -9.26
C LYS A 94 11.57 -7.78 -10.54
N ILE A 95 11.88 -7.16 -11.69
CA ILE A 95 12.05 -7.88 -12.96
C ILE A 95 13.11 -8.98 -12.86
N MET A 96 14.23 -8.71 -12.22
CA MET A 96 15.27 -9.72 -11.97
C MET A 96 14.77 -10.86 -11.09
N THR A 97 14.00 -10.53 -10.04
CA THR A 97 13.36 -11.51 -9.17
C THR A 97 12.40 -12.41 -9.94
N TYR A 98 11.53 -11.85 -10.80
CA TYR A 98 10.60 -12.62 -11.64
C TYR A 98 11.36 -13.52 -12.63
N SER A 99 12.42 -13.00 -13.25
CA SER A 99 13.24 -13.74 -14.20
C SER A 99 13.99 -14.93 -13.59
N ALA A 100 14.19 -14.93 -12.26
CA ALA A 100 14.86 -16.01 -11.55
C ALA A 100 13.92 -17.19 -11.21
N GLN A 101 12.61 -17.05 -11.42
CA GLN A 101 11.63 -18.06 -11.03
C GLN A 101 11.59 -19.22 -12.03
N LYS A 102 11.56 -20.46 -11.50
CA LYS A 102 11.52 -21.71 -12.27
C LYS A 102 10.25 -22.53 -12.02
N GLU A 103 9.37 -22.03 -11.17
CA GLU A 103 8.12 -22.67 -10.75
C GLU A 103 7.05 -21.57 -10.53
N PRO A 104 5.75 -21.89 -10.58
CA PRO A 104 4.69 -20.92 -10.37
C PRO A 104 4.85 -20.13 -9.06
N PHE A 105 4.74 -18.81 -9.16
CA PHE A 105 4.98 -17.90 -8.05
C PHE A 105 3.98 -16.75 -8.00
N LEU A 106 3.86 -16.12 -6.82
CA LEU A 106 3.21 -14.84 -6.62
C LEU A 106 4.18 -13.94 -5.85
N HIS A 107 4.64 -12.89 -6.52
CA HIS A 107 5.36 -11.80 -5.89
C HIS A 107 4.37 -10.83 -5.24
N ILE A 108 4.78 -10.28 -4.10
CA ILE A 108 4.03 -9.29 -3.33
C ILE A 108 4.98 -8.13 -2.97
N ASP A 109 4.57 -6.89 -3.25
CA ASP A 109 5.34 -5.71 -2.85
C ASP A 109 5.51 -5.63 -1.31
N ASN A 110 6.60 -5.00 -0.86
CA ASN A 110 7.00 -5.01 0.57
C ASN A 110 6.29 -3.96 1.46
N ASP A 111 5.28 -3.32 0.91
CA ASP A 111 4.35 -2.37 1.52
C ASP A 111 2.89 -2.82 1.36
N VAL A 112 2.71 -4.11 1.10
CA VAL A 112 1.44 -4.83 1.11
C VAL A 112 1.28 -5.59 2.42
N PHE A 113 0.07 -5.56 2.97
CA PHE A 113 -0.33 -6.25 4.20
C PHE A 113 -1.59 -7.08 3.95
N ILE A 114 -1.65 -8.29 4.52
CA ILE A 114 -2.79 -9.21 4.34
C ILE A 114 -3.35 -9.71 5.66
N TRP A 115 -4.66 -9.97 5.66
CA TRP A 115 -5.41 -10.55 6.78
C TRP A 115 -6.15 -11.84 6.41
N GLN A 116 -5.86 -12.42 5.24
CA GLN A 116 -6.32 -13.73 4.82
C GLN A 116 -5.47 -14.26 3.66
N ASN A 117 -5.63 -15.54 3.33
CA ASN A 117 -5.09 -16.12 2.09
C ASN A 117 -5.70 -15.42 0.86
N PHE A 118 -4.91 -15.26 -0.20
CA PHE A 118 -5.43 -14.86 -1.51
C PHE A 118 -6.45 -15.89 -2.02
N PRO A 119 -7.50 -15.43 -2.72
CA PRO A 119 -8.54 -16.31 -3.25
C PRO A 119 -8.00 -17.19 -4.39
N ASP A 120 -8.66 -18.33 -4.65
CA ASP A 120 -8.24 -19.30 -5.68
C ASP A 120 -8.07 -18.66 -7.07
N ARG A 121 -8.94 -17.70 -7.44
CA ARG A 121 -8.81 -16.94 -8.70
C ARG A 121 -7.51 -16.14 -8.85
N VAL A 122 -6.76 -15.94 -7.77
CA VAL A 122 -5.41 -15.34 -7.77
C VAL A 122 -4.36 -16.44 -7.79
N ILE A 123 -4.50 -17.47 -6.96
CA ILE A 123 -3.54 -18.57 -6.84
C ILE A 123 -3.50 -19.47 -8.09
N ASP A 124 -4.63 -19.67 -8.75
CA ASP A 124 -4.76 -20.55 -9.91
C ASP A 124 -4.62 -19.80 -11.24
N ALA A 125 -4.46 -18.47 -11.20
CA ALA A 125 -4.36 -17.64 -12.40
C ALA A 125 -3.11 -17.98 -13.22
N GLU A 126 -3.23 -17.94 -14.55
CA GLU A 126 -2.10 -18.02 -15.47
C GLU A 126 -1.15 -16.83 -15.28
N VAL A 127 -1.73 -15.62 -15.24
CA VAL A 127 -1.07 -14.36 -14.89
C VAL A 127 -2.00 -13.58 -13.97
N VAL A 128 -1.46 -13.03 -12.90
CA VAL A 128 -2.21 -12.22 -11.93
C VAL A 128 -1.50 -10.91 -11.64
N CYS A 129 -2.30 -9.85 -11.48
CA CYS A 129 -1.88 -8.52 -11.03
C CYS A 129 -2.83 -8.02 -9.92
N GLN A 130 -2.48 -6.92 -9.24
CA GLN A 130 -3.33 -6.34 -8.21
C GLN A 130 -4.63 -5.79 -8.79
N SER A 131 -4.54 -4.86 -9.74
CA SER A 131 -5.69 -4.13 -10.28
C SER A 131 -5.39 -3.59 -11.67
N LEU A 132 -6.44 -3.30 -12.44
CA LEU A 132 -6.33 -2.56 -13.69
C LEU A 132 -6.31 -1.05 -13.40
N GLU A 133 -5.24 -0.38 -13.80
CA GLU A 133 -5.12 1.07 -13.73
C GLU A 133 -5.68 1.72 -14.99
N MET A 134 -6.66 2.61 -14.82
CA MET A 134 -7.19 3.45 -15.89
C MET A 134 -6.40 4.76 -15.90
N ILE A 135 -5.39 4.86 -16.77
CA ILE A 135 -4.35 5.92 -16.72
C ILE A 135 -4.97 7.32 -16.74
N ASP A 136 -5.91 7.56 -17.66
CA ASP A 136 -6.60 8.85 -17.77
C ASP A 136 -7.52 9.12 -16.58
N ASN A 137 -8.36 8.14 -16.20
CA ASN A 137 -9.34 8.30 -15.12
C ASN A 137 -8.68 8.57 -13.77
N PHE A 138 -7.49 7.98 -13.54
CA PHE A 138 -6.74 8.13 -12.28
C PHE A 138 -5.68 9.23 -12.37
N SER A 139 -5.60 9.96 -13.49
CA SER A 139 -4.62 11.04 -13.70
C SER A 139 -3.17 10.60 -13.48
N LEU A 140 -2.81 9.39 -13.95
CA LEU A 140 -1.49 8.80 -13.74
C LEU A 140 -0.47 9.31 -14.78
N THR A 141 -0.09 10.58 -14.63
CA THR A 141 0.76 11.31 -15.60
C THR A 141 2.18 10.77 -15.76
N ASP A 142 2.65 9.92 -14.84
CA ASP A 142 3.98 9.29 -14.94
C ASP A 142 4.07 8.40 -16.19
N TYR A 143 2.99 7.66 -16.52
CA TYR A 143 2.93 6.83 -17.72
C TYR A 143 3.00 7.67 -19.00
N THR A 144 2.10 8.65 -19.12
CA THR A 144 1.97 9.47 -20.34
C THR A 144 3.23 10.30 -20.58
N SER A 145 3.79 10.91 -19.54
CA SER A 145 5.03 11.68 -19.67
C SER A 145 6.23 10.80 -20.07
N ALA A 146 6.39 9.62 -19.49
CA ALA A 146 7.47 8.70 -19.87
C ALA A 146 7.31 8.19 -21.32
N VAL A 147 6.10 7.79 -21.73
CA VAL A 147 5.82 7.32 -23.10
C VAL A 147 6.03 8.45 -24.12
N ASP A 148 5.59 9.67 -23.83
CA ASP A 148 5.81 10.81 -24.71
C ASP A 148 7.29 11.15 -24.87
N TYR A 149 8.07 11.06 -23.79
CA TYR A 149 9.52 11.24 -23.85
C TYR A 149 10.16 10.17 -24.74
N ILE A 150 9.79 8.90 -24.55
CA ILE A 150 10.27 7.78 -25.38
C ILE A 150 10.02 8.05 -26.86
N LYS A 151 8.79 8.40 -27.23
CA LYS A 151 8.38 8.66 -28.62
C LYS A 151 9.16 9.81 -29.26
N LYS A 152 9.52 10.84 -28.49
CA LYS A 152 10.20 12.03 -28.99
C LYS A 152 11.72 11.89 -29.05
N HIS A 153 12.31 11.13 -28.12
CA HIS A 153 13.75 11.22 -27.86
C HIS A 153 14.49 9.88 -27.94
N ILE A 154 13.79 8.74 -27.94
CA ILE A 154 14.43 7.42 -27.86
C ILE A 154 14.03 6.56 -29.06
N GLY A 155 14.76 6.70 -30.17
CA GLY A 155 14.50 5.95 -31.41
C GLY A 155 14.69 4.43 -31.30
N ALA A 156 15.39 3.94 -30.27
CA ALA A 156 15.62 2.52 -30.02
C ALA A 156 14.48 1.84 -29.22
N ALA A 157 13.41 2.57 -28.91
CA ALA A 157 12.35 2.03 -28.07
C ALA A 157 11.54 0.91 -28.77
N PRO A 158 11.11 -0.13 -28.04
CA PRO A 158 10.29 -1.19 -28.60
C PRO A 158 8.98 -0.67 -29.21
N GLN A 159 8.68 -1.16 -30.43
CA GLN A 159 7.52 -0.72 -31.20
C GLN A 159 6.20 -0.88 -30.42
N ILE A 160 6.09 -1.90 -29.57
CA ILE A 160 4.90 -2.12 -28.74
C ILE A 160 4.59 -0.95 -27.79
N ILE A 161 5.62 -0.22 -27.34
CA ILE A 161 5.46 0.98 -26.50
C ILE A 161 5.26 2.23 -27.35
N ILE A 162 5.90 2.32 -28.53
CA ILE A 162 5.65 3.41 -29.47
C ILE A 162 4.20 3.38 -29.97
N ASP A 163 3.67 2.19 -30.28
CA ASP A 163 2.29 2.03 -30.75
C ASP A 163 1.26 2.06 -29.61
N SER A 164 1.71 1.95 -28.35
CA SER A 164 0.83 1.98 -27.19
C SER A 164 0.04 3.28 -27.14
N LYS A 165 -1.27 3.12 -26.92
CA LYS A 165 -2.20 4.21 -26.62
C LYS A 165 -2.11 4.67 -25.16
N CYS A 166 -1.35 3.97 -24.32
CA CYS A 166 -1.11 4.30 -22.92
C CYS A 166 -2.40 4.56 -22.13
N LYS A 167 -3.41 3.69 -22.32
CA LYS A 167 -4.74 3.86 -21.69
C LYS A 167 -4.87 3.12 -20.37
N THR A 168 -4.24 1.96 -20.28
CA THR A 168 -4.36 1.06 -19.14
C THR A 168 -3.03 0.40 -18.82
N ALA A 169 -2.79 0.14 -17.55
CA ALA A 169 -1.65 -0.64 -17.07
C ALA A 169 -2.09 -1.59 -15.96
N ALA A 170 -1.36 -2.67 -15.73
CA ALA A 170 -1.64 -3.61 -14.66
C ALA A 170 -0.81 -3.25 -13.42
N ASN A 171 -1.45 -2.84 -12.33
CA ASN A 171 -0.74 -2.58 -11.07
C ASN A 171 -0.14 -3.88 -10.54
N MET A 172 1.17 -3.87 -10.29
CA MET A 172 1.94 -5.05 -9.90
C MET A 172 2.25 -5.13 -8.40
N GLY A 173 1.39 -4.55 -7.54
CA GLY A 173 1.48 -4.73 -6.09
C GLY A 173 1.44 -6.21 -5.66
N ILE A 174 0.76 -7.03 -6.47
CA ILE A 174 1.05 -8.46 -6.59
C ILE A 174 1.29 -8.78 -8.06
N PHE A 175 2.17 -9.75 -8.34
CA PHE A 175 2.41 -10.22 -9.70
C PHE A 175 2.90 -11.66 -9.75
N GLY A 176 2.44 -12.44 -10.71
CA GLY A 176 2.97 -13.77 -10.98
C GLY A 176 1.94 -14.63 -11.68
N GLY A 177 1.96 -15.93 -11.41
CA GLY A 177 0.98 -16.87 -11.94
C GLY A 177 1.59 -18.22 -12.32
N ASN A 178 0.78 -19.02 -13.01
CA ASN A 178 1.11 -20.38 -13.41
C ASN A 178 1.66 -20.48 -14.85
N ASN A 179 1.48 -19.45 -15.70
CA ASN A 179 2.05 -19.42 -17.05
C ASN A 179 3.47 -18.82 -17.04
N LEU A 180 4.44 -19.65 -16.64
CA LEU A 180 5.84 -19.23 -16.57
C LEU A 180 6.42 -18.84 -17.93
N ASP A 181 6.00 -19.48 -19.02
CA ASP A 181 6.55 -19.17 -20.35
C ASP A 181 6.23 -17.73 -20.75
N PHE A 182 4.98 -17.29 -20.55
CA PHE A 182 4.59 -15.91 -20.77
C PHE A 182 5.34 -14.95 -19.83
N ILE A 183 5.41 -15.27 -18.53
CA ILE A 183 6.08 -14.41 -17.54
C ILE A 183 7.58 -14.26 -17.87
N GLN A 184 8.26 -15.34 -18.27
CA GLN A 184 9.67 -15.32 -18.67
C GLN A 184 9.88 -14.55 -19.97
N GLN A 185 8.97 -14.68 -20.94
CA GLN A 185 8.99 -13.85 -22.15
C GLN A 185 8.83 -12.36 -21.80
N TYR A 186 7.88 -12.01 -20.94
CA TYR A 186 7.73 -10.64 -20.42
C TYR A 186 9.01 -10.13 -19.75
N CYS A 187 9.63 -10.92 -18.87
CA CYS A 187 10.87 -10.53 -18.20
C CYS A 187 12.01 -10.31 -19.20
N LYS A 188 12.11 -11.15 -20.24
CA LYS A 188 13.08 -11.00 -21.32
C LYS A 188 12.87 -9.68 -22.09
N GLU A 189 11.62 -9.40 -22.48
CA GLU A 189 11.25 -8.17 -23.19
C GLU A 189 11.47 -6.93 -22.32
N SER A 190 11.14 -6.98 -21.03
CA SER A 190 11.34 -5.88 -20.08
C SER A 190 12.83 -5.54 -19.88
N ARG A 191 13.69 -6.56 -19.75
CA ARG A 191 15.15 -6.36 -19.70
C ARG A 191 15.73 -5.83 -21.00
N ALA A 192 15.26 -6.35 -22.14
CA ALA A 192 15.68 -5.88 -23.47
C ALA A 192 15.24 -4.42 -23.71
N PHE A 193 14.00 -4.09 -23.32
CA PHE A 193 13.47 -2.72 -23.31
C PHE A 193 14.40 -1.80 -22.52
N LEU A 194 14.68 -2.13 -21.25
CA LEU A 194 15.49 -1.28 -20.40
C LEU A 194 16.90 -1.09 -20.96
N THR A 195 17.53 -2.19 -21.40
CA THR A 195 18.88 -2.15 -21.98
C THR A 195 18.93 -1.29 -23.23
N GLY A 196 17.94 -1.43 -24.12
CA GLY A 196 17.90 -0.70 -25.40
C GLY A 196 17.66 0.80 -25.24
N ILE A 197 17.03 1.23 -24.14
CA ILE A 197 16.71 2.65 -23.91
C ILE A 197 17.48 3.27 -22.73
N TYR A 198 18.40 2.54 -22.11
CA TYR A 198 19.06 2.94 -20.87
C TYR A 198 19.72 4.32 -20.97
N ASP A 199 20.53 4.55 -22.00
CA ASP A 199 21.22 5.83 -22.21
C ASP A 199 20.23 6.99 -22.41
N GLY A 200 19.12 6.73 -23.11
CA GLY A 200 18.04 7.71 -23.28
C GLY A 200 17.35 8.04 -21.97
N ILE A 201 17.12 7.05 -21.10
CA ILE A 201 16.62 7.29 -19.73
C ILE A 201 17.64 8.12 -18.94
N MET A 202 18.93 7.82 -19.04
CA MET A 202 19.96 8.56 -18.29
C MET A 202 20.00 10.05 -18.66
N GLN A 203 19.67 10.37 -19.92
CA GLN A 203 19.56 11.74 -20.44
C GLN A 203 18.22 12.42 -20.11
N SER A 204 17.25 11.70 -19.53
CA SER A 204 15.91 12.23 -19.23
C SER A 204 15.82 13.11 -17.97
N GLY A 205 16.94 13.29 -17.24
CA GLY A 205 16.98 14.13 -16.05
C GLY A 205 16.06 13.61 -14.94
N ASP A 206 15.07 14.41 -14.56
CA ASP A 206 14.17 14.12 -13.45
C ASP A 206 13.13 13.04 -13.74
N MET A 207 12.99 12.64 -15.01
CA MET A 207 12.01 11.66 -15.44
C MET A 207 12.43 10.21 -15.20
N LYS A 208 13.70 9.93 -14.86
CA LYS A 208 14.25 8.57 -14.71
C LYS A 208 13.35 7.60 -13.93
N GLY A 209 12.81 8.04 -12.79
CA GLY A 209 11.96 7.20 -11.94
C GLY A 209 10.58 6.88 -12.54
N LYS A 210 10.10 7.66 -13.51
CA LYS A 210 8.80 7.43 -14.16
C LYS A 210 8.83 6.25 -15.13
N PHE A 211 10.01 5.90 -15.66
CA PHE A 211 10.15 4.77 -16.60
C PHE A 211 9.87 3.42 -15.93
N ASN A 212 9.95 3.31 -14.60
CA ASN A 212 9.61 2.09 -13.86
C ASN A 212 8.23 1.55 -14.22
N VAL A 213 7.20 2.42 -14.24
CA VAL A 213 5.84 1.97 -14.55
C VAL A 213 5.66 1.56 -16.01
N VAL A 214 6.52 2.05 -16.92
CA VAL A 214 6.46 1.70 -18.35
C VAL A 214 6.98 0.28 -18.58
N TYR A 215 8.20 -0.03 -18.15
CA TYR A 215 8.78 -1.36 -18.41
C TYR A 215 8.25 -2.45 -17.48
N GLU A 216 7.74 -2.06 -16.30
CA GLU A 216 7.10 -2.99 -15.36
C GLU A 216 5.64 -3.25 -15.76
N GLN A 217 4.80 -2.21 -15.77
CA GLN A 217 3.34 -2.38 -15.76
C GLN A 217 2.72 -2.21 -17.14
N LEU A 218 3.05 -1.13 -17.87
CA LEU A 218 2.49 -0.89 -19.20
C LEU A 218 2.94 -1.97 -20.20
N LEU A 219 4.23 -2.30 -20.23
CA LEU A 219 4.77 -3.33 -21.12
C LEU A 219 4.10 -4.69 -20.89
N LEU A 220 3.86 -5.07 -19.63
CA LEU A 220 3.13 -6.30 -19.30
C LEU A 220 1.73 -6.29 -19.93
N THR A 221 0.99 -5.21 -19.75
CA THR A 221 -0.37 -5.07 -20.28
C THR A 221 -0.39 -5.12 -21.81
N GLU A 222 0.53 -4.44 -22.49
CA GLU A 222 0.59 -4.44 -23.95
C GLU A 222 1.00 -5.82 -24.51
N LEU A 223 1.96 -6.51 -23.87
CA LEU A 223 2.32 -7.88 -24.23
C LEU A 223 1.16 -8.85 -23.99
N ALA A 224 0.44 -8.72 -22.88
CA ALA A 224 -0.71 -9.56 -22.60
C ALA A 224 -1.80 -9.39 -23.66
N ASN A 225 -2.09 -8.14 -24.05
CA ASN A 225 -3.03 -7.84 -25.14
C ASN A 225 -2.56 -8.45 -26.48
N LYS A 226 -1.29 -8.26 -26.84
CA LYS A 226 -0.70 -8.78 -28.08
C LYS A 226 -0.78 -10.30 -28.17
N HIS A 227 -0.55 -10.99 -27.06
CA HIS A 227 -0.53 -12.45 -26.98
C HIS A 227 -1.87 -13.07 -26.57
N GLN A 228 -2.92 -12.26 -26.41
CA GLN A 228 -4.23 -12.68 -25.89
C GLN A 228 -4.13 -13.41 -24.53
N GLN A 229 -3.12 -13.06 -23.72
CA GLN A 229 -2.94 -13.60 -22.38
C GLN A 229 -3.91 -12.90 -21.44
N LYS A 230 -4.77 -13.68 -20.79
CA LYS A 230 -5.66 -13.15 -19.75
C LYS A 230 -4.86 -12.83 -18.49
N ILE A 231 -5.03 -11.60 -17.98
CA ILE A 231 -4.58 -11.19 -16.65
C ILE A 231 -5.78 -11.28 -15.71
N SER A 232 -5.63 -12.01 -14.61
CA SER A 232 -6.58 -11.98 -13.49
C SER A 232 -6.19 -10.85 -12.52
N TYR A 233 -7.17 -10.15 -11.94
CA TYR A 233 -6.90 -9.04 -11.02
C TYR A 233 -7.41 -9.36 -9.62
N LEU A 234 -6.61 -9.13 -8.58
CA LEU A 234 -7.07 -9.22 -7.19
C LEU A 234 -8.26 -8.29 -6.94
N ILE A 235 -8.22 -7.07 -7.47
CA ILE A 235 -9.33 -6.11 -7.44
C ILE A 235 -10.00 -6.17 -8.82
N PRO A 236 -11.16 -6.83 -8.95
CA PRO A 236 -11.78 -7.06 -10.26
C PRO A 236 -12.40 -5.80 -10.85
N ASN A 237 -12.86 -4.87 -10.00
CA ASN A 237 -13.43 -3.60 -10.41
C ASN A 237 -12.36 -2.50 -10.42
N ASN A 238 -12.41 -1.63 -11.42
CA ASN A 238 -11.51 -0.50 -11.61
C ASN A 238 -12.16 0.85 -11.24
N ASP A 239 -13.27 0.84 -10.50
CA ASP A 239 -13.84 2.04 -9.90
C ASP A 239 -12.91 2.58 -8.79
N ILE A 240 -12.74 3.90 -8.75
CA ILE A 240 -11.88 4.60 -7.77
C ILE A 240 -12.28 4.22 -6.34
N ASP A 241 -13.57 4.25 -6.04
CA ASP A 241 -14.10 3.95 -4.71
C ASP A 241 -13.76 2.53 -4.26
N GLU A 242 -13.72 1.56 -5.18
CA GLU A 242 -13.33 0.19 -4.87
C GLU A 242 -11.82 0.09 -4.62
N ILE A 243 -10.99 0.73 -5.45
CA ILE A 243 -9.53 0.70 -5.31
C ILE A 243 -9.07 1.35 -3.99
N VAL A 244 -9.73 2.43 -3.56
CA VAL A 244 -9.39 3.13 -2.31
C VAL A 244 -9.50 2.21 -1.09
N LYS A 245 -10.45 1.26 -1.06
CA LYS A 245 -10.59 0.27 0.03
C LYS A 245 -9.38 -0.62 0.25
N TYR A 246 -8.56 -0.80 -0.79
CA TYR A 246 -7.32 -1.57 -0.73
C TYR A 246 -6.12 -0.69 -0.37
N SER A 247 -6.36 0.58 -0.07
CA SER A 247 -5.36 1.57 0.36
C SER A 247 -5.57 2.05 1.81
N THR A 248 -6.67 1.66 2.46
CA THR A 248 -7.09 2.07 3.81
C THR A 248 -6.73 1.02 4.87
N ILE A 249 -5.56 1.17 5.48
CA ILE A 249 -5.01 0.16 6.41
C ILE A 249 -5.85 0.00 7.68
N GLU A 250 -6.53 1.05 8.15
CA GLU A 250 -7.34 1.05 9.36
C GLU A 250 -8.59 0.17 9.23
N THR A 251 -9.16 0.06 8.03
CA THR A 251 -10.36 -0.76 7.75
C THR A 251 -10.03 -2.12 7.14
N ALA A 252 -8.85 -2.27 6.53
CA ALA A 252 -8.49 -3.43 5.72
C ALA A 252 -8.72 -4.77 6.42
N GLN A 253 -8.44 -4.87 7.72
CA GLN A 253 -8.64 -6.13 8.45
C GLN A 253 -10.10 -6.58 8.56
N TYR A 254 -11.08 -5.72 8.29
CA TYR A 254 -12.51 -6.03 8.37
C TYR A 254 -13.20 -6.08 7.01
N GLU A 255 -12.64 -5.37 6.03
CA GLU A 255 -13.25 -5.18 4.71
C GLU A 255 -12.49 -5.94 3.62
N SER A 256 -11.44 -5.33 3.06
CA SER A 256 -10.70 -5.82 1.89
C SER A 256 -9.76 -6.99 2.20
N LYS A 257 -9.39 -7.15 3.48
CA LYS A 257 -8.40 -8.12 4.00
C LYS A 257 -7.03 -8.01 3.32
N TYR A 258 -6.78 -6.87 2.70
CA TYR A 258 -5.59 -6.50 1.95
C TYR A 258 -5.41 -4.98 2.00
N ALA A 259 -4.19 -4.51 2.23
CA ALA A 259 -3.86 -3.09 2.09
C ALA A 259 -2.52 -2.94 1.36
N HIS A 260 -2.45 -1.98 0.44
CA HIS A 260 -1.23 -1.58 -0.26
C HIS A 260 -1.02 -0.07 -0.12
N CYS A 261 0.08 0.34 0.53
CA CYS A 261 0.42 1.74 0.69
C CYS A 261 1.12 2.32 -0.55
N LEU A 262 0.34 2.66 -1.57
CA LEU A 262 0.82 3.20 -2.85
C LEU A 262 1.32 4.66 -2.77
N GLY A 263 2.45 4.94 -3.41
CA GLY A 263 2.89 6.29 -3.76
C GLY A 263 2.86 7.28 -2.60
N ARG A 264 2.03 8.33 -2.72
CA ARG A 264 1.90 9.42 -1.72
C ARG A 264 1.31 8.97 -0.39
N LEU A 265 0.64 7.82 -0.32
CA LEU A 265 0.07 7.33 0.93
C LEU A 265 1.14 7.14 2.01
N LYS A 266 2.35 6.75 1.59
CA LYS A 266 3.54 6.61 2.43
C LYS A 266 4.04 7.92 3.05
N LYS A 267 3.44 9.06 2.68
CA LYS A 267 3.77 10.39 3.20
C LYS A 267 2.74 10.92 4.19
N TYR A 268 1.65 10.19 4.44
CA TYR A 268 0.70 10.55 5.48
C TYR A 268 1.14 9.94 6.83
N ASN A 269 1.25 10.80 7.84
CA ASN A 269 1.64 10.40 9.19
C ASN A 269 0.71 9.31 9.74
N TYR A 270 -0.61 9.43 9.53
CA TYR A 270 -1.56 8.46 10.08
C TYR A 270 -1.35 7.04 9.50
N ILE A 271 -0.99 6.91 8.22
CA ILE A 271 -0.66 5.61 7.61
C ILE A 271 0.59 5.03 8.26
N CYS A 272 1.63 5.86 8.43
CA CYS A 272 2.88 5.46 9.05
C CYS A 272 2.68 5.05 10.53
N GLU A 273 1.84 5.80 11.25
CA GLU A 273 1.41 5.52 12.62
C GLU A 273 0.65 4.20 12.72
N GLN A 274 -0.32 3.93 11.82
CA GLN A 274 -1.04 2.67 11.81
C GLN A 274 -0.11 1.47 11.68
N ILE A 275 0.87 1.53 10.78
CA ILE A 275 1.87 0.47 10.59
C ILE A 275 2.73 0.31 11.85
N GLU A 276 3.27 1.41 12.37
CA GLU A 276 4.12 1.38 13.55
C GLU A 276 3.40 0.83 14.78
N TYR A 277 2.19 1.31 15.05
CA TYR A 277 1.41 0.90 16.23
C TYR A 277 0.95 -0.55 16.13
N ARG A 278 0.50 -0.99 14.95
CA ARG A 278 0.12 -2.39 14.71
C ARG A 278 1.32 -3.31 14.86
N LEU A 279 2.48 -2.97 14.28
CA LEU A 279 3.69 -3.79 14.45
C LEU A 279 4.11 -3.87 15.93
N LYS A 280 4.06 -2.75 16.67
CA LYS A 280 4.37 -2.73 18.10
C LYS A 280 3.39 -3.59 18.92
N TYR A 281 2.10 -3.54 18.58
CA TYR A 281 1.06 -4.31 19.27
C TYR A 281 1.12 -5.81 18.93
N GLU A 282 1.11 -6.14 17.65
CA GLU A 282 0.94 -7.51 17.14
C GLU A 282 2.25 -8.31 17.13
N PHE A 283 3.38 -7.63 16.99
CA PHE A 283 4.70 -8.25 16.82
C PHE A 283 5.78 -7.52 17.63
N PRO A 284 5.60 -7.35 18.96
CA PRO A 284 6.47 -6.50 19.79
C PRO A 284 7.95 -6.91 19.74
N THR A 285 8.23 -8.21 19.61
CA THR A 285 9.61 -8.73 19.48
C THR A 285 10.32 -8.15 18.25
N TYR A 286 9.63 -8.07 17.11
CA TYR A 286 10.21 -7.57 15.86
C TYR A 286 10.31 -6.04 15.89
N TYR A 287 9.29 -5.37 16.43
CA TYR A 287 9.34 -3.94 16.68
C TYR A 287 10.59 -3.56 17.51
N ASN A 288 10.81 -4.24 18.64
CA ASN A 288 11.94 -3.96 19.52
C ASN A 288 13.30 -4.20 18.86
N ARG A 289 13.42 -5.20 17.96
CA ARG A 289 14.65 -5.42 17.18
C ARG A 289 14.93 -4.26 16.23
N ILE A 290 13.92 -3.77 15.52
CA ILE A 290 14.03 -2.62 14.61
C ILE A 290 14.45 -1.38 15.39
N ILE A 291 13.79 -1.08 16.51
CA ILE A 291 14.13 0.07 17.35
C ILE A 291 15.56 -0.06 17.91
N SER A 292 15.96 -1.26 18.36
CA SER A 292 17.32 -1.51 18.84
C SER A 292 18.38 -1.31 17.75
N TYR A 293 18.10 -1.76 16.53
CA TYR A 293 18.95 -1.54 15.36
C TYR A 293 19.10 -0.04 15.06
N LEU A 294 17.98 0.70 15.00
CA LEU A 294 17.99 2.14 14.74
C LEU A 294 18.77 2.90 15.82
N ASN A 295 18.52 2.60 17.11
CA ASN A 295 19.21 3.23 18.24
C ASN A 295 20.72 2.94 18.23
N LYS A 296 21.12 1.69 17.96
CA LYS A 296 22.55 1.31 17.86
C LYS A 296 23.28 2.09 16.76
N ASN A 297 22.58 2.44 15.68
CA ASN A 297 23.11 3.23 14.57
C ASN A 297 22.83 4.74 14.71
N GLN A 298 22.32 5.19 15.87
CA GLN A 298 22.01 6.60 16.15
C GLN A 298 21.01 7.22 15.15
N ILE A 299 20.12 6.41 14.58
CA ILE A 299 19.09 6.85 13.63
C ILE A 299 17.83 7.22 14.41
N ILE A 300 17.63 8.52 14.62
CA ILE A 300 16.53 9.08 15.43
C ILE A 300 15.77 10.12 14.60
N TYR A 301 14.44 10.04 14.65
CA TYR A 301 13.55 11.01 13.98
C TYR A 301 12.58 11.60 15.02
N ALA A 302 12.56 12.93 15.12
CA ALA A 302 11.68 13.65 16.05
C ALA A 302 10.18 13.35 15.79
N GLU A 303 9.83 13.15 14.52
CA GLU A 303 8.47 12.78 14.12
C GLU A 303 8.01 11.46 14.73
N ASN A 304 8.85 10.41 14.71
CA ASN A 304 8.50 9.13 15.33
C ASN A 304 8.42 9.24 16.87
N ILE A 305 9.22 10.11 17.49
CA ILE A 305 9.09 10.36 18.94
C ILE A 305 7.74 11.00 19.23
N LYS A 306 7.36 12.02 18.45
CA LYS A 306 6.08 12.71 18.59
C LYS A 306 4.90 11.76 18.36
N SER A 307 4.93 10.95 17.31
CA SER A 307 3.85 10.02 17.00
C SER A 307 3.64 9.02 18.13
N MET A 308 4.71 8.43 18.66
CA MET A 308 4.62 7.42 19.73
C MET A 308 3.96 7.90 21.03
N ASN A 309 3.77 9.20 21.25
CA ASN A 309 2.96 9.73 22.35
C ASN A 309 1.48 9.31 22.26
N ASP A 310 0.98 9.03 21.06
CA ASP A 310 -0.41 8.63 20.81
C ASP A 310 -0.62 7.10 20.86
N TYR A 311 0.46 6.31 21.03
CA TYR A 311 0.38 4.85 21.01
C TYR A 311 -0.57 4.30 22.08
N ASP A 312 -0.59 4.88 23.29
CA ASP A 312 -1.46 4.38 24.37
C ASP A 312 -2.95 4.56 24.03
N ASN A 313 -3.30 5.61 23.30
CA ASN A 313 -4.66 5.80 22.81
C ASN A 313 -5.00 4.74 21.75
N PHE A 314 -4.09 4.50 20.79
CA PHE A 314 -4.25 3.41 19.82
C PHE A 314 -4.41 2.07 20.53
N TYR A 315 -3.52 1.75 21.48
CA TYR A 315 -3.52 0.49 22.22
C TYR A 315 -4.87 0.21 22.89
N LYS A 316 -5.43 1.21 23.60
CA LYS A 316 -6.73 1.10 24.29
C LYS A 316 -7.88 0.81 23.32
N ILE A 317 -7.89 1.46 22.16
CA ILE A 317 -8.93 1.26 21.13
C ILE A 317 -8.72 -0.09 20.45
N TYR A 318 -7.51 -0.33 19.95
CA TYR A 318 -7.19 -1.47 19.11
C TYR A 318 -7.36 -2.80 19.85
N THR A 319 -6.93 -2.90 21.11
CA THR A 319 -7.09 -4.10 21.95
C THR A 319 -8.56 -4.54 22.07
N ARG A 320 -9.49 -3.60 22.04
CA ARG A 320 -10.93 -3.89 22.17
C ARG A 320 -11.52 -4.31 20.83
N ILE A 321 -11.19 -3.58 19.77
CA ILE A 321 -11.89 -3.69 18.49
C ILE A 321 -11.28 -4.76 17.57
N ASN A 322 -10.00 -5.09 17.72
CA ASN A 322 -9.30 -6.04 16.85
C ASN A 322 -9.80 -7.49 16.95
N VAL A 323 -10.62 -7.80 17.96
CA VAL A 323 -11.27 -9.11 18.11
C VAL A 323 -12.46 -9.30 17.16
N ALA A 324 -12.96 -8.21 16.58
CA ALA A 324 -14.07 -8.26 15.63
C ALA A 324 -13.63 -8.90 14.31
N LYS A 325 -14.48 -9.76 13.75
CA LYS A 325 -14.17 -10.52 12.52
C LYS A 325 -14.50 -9.76 11.24
N ASN A 326 -15.50 -8.88 11.31
CA ASN A 326 -16.09 -8.18 10.17
C ASN A 326 -16.74 -6.86 10.61
N ILE A 327 -17.15 -6.06 9.63
CA ILE A 327 -17.79 -4.75 9.84
C ILE A 327 -19.06 -4.88 10.70
N SER A 328 -19.88 -5.92 10.51
CA SER A 328 -21.14 -6.07 11.25
C SER A 328 -20.92 -6.18 12.76
N GLU A 329 -19.89 -6.91 13.19
CA GLU A 329 -19.51 -6.99 14.60
C GLU A 329 -19.05 -5.63 15.15
N ILE A 330 -18.27 -4.86 14.36
CA ILE A 330 -17.86 -3.49 14.71
C ILE A 330 -19.08 -2.61 14.96
N MET A 331 -20.03 -2.65 14.03
CA MET A 331 -21.20 -1.78 14.00
C MET A 331 -22.24 -2.12 15.06
N THR A 332 -22.23 -3.35 15.59
CA THR A 332 -23.24 -3.85 16.53
C THR A 332 -22.71 -3.98 17.96
N ASN A 333 -21.49 -4.49 18.13
CA ASN A 333 -21.01 -4.96 19.44
C ASN A 333 -20.19 -3.91 20.19
N PHE A 334 -19.92 -2.76 19.58
CA PHE A 334 -19.10 -1.70 20.16
C PHE A 334 -19.88 -0.40 20.20
N GLU A 335 -19.84 0.24 21.37
CA GLU A 335 -20.35 1.59 21.55
C GLU A 335 -19.19 2.59 21.45
N PHE A 336 -19.39 3.60 20.61
CA PHE A 336 -18.43 4.68 20.41
C PHE A 336 -18.98 5.96 21.03
N LYS A 337 -18.09 6.85 21.44
CA LYS A 337 -18.43 8.18 21.93
C LYS A 337 -17.33 9.17 21.60
N LEU A 338 -17.66 10.46 21.62
CA LEU A 338 -16.66 11.52 21.64
C LEU A 338 -15.72 11.35 22.83
N LYS A 339 -14.43 11.60 22.60
CA LYS A 339 -13.46 11.69 23.70
C LYS A 339 -13.83 12.83 24.63
N SER A 340 -13.46 12.71 25.91
CA SER A 340 -13.78 13.72 26.93
C SER A 340 -13.18 15.10 26.68
N ASN A 341 -12.17 15.20 25.81
CA ASN A 341 -11.56 16.45 25.36
C ASN A 341 -12.00 16.87 23.96
N CYS A 342 -13.07 16.27 23.45
CA CYS A 342 -13.74 16.63 22.22
C CYS A 342 -15.19 17.00 22.52
N HIS A 343 -15.66 18.10 21.96
CA HIS A 343 -17.06 18.49 22.07
C HIS A 343 -17.51 19.19 20.79
N ILE A 344 -18.80 19.08 20.50
CA ILE A 344 -19.40 19.68 19.32
C ILE A 344 -20.24 20.87 19.76
N GLU A 345 -19.99 22.02 19.15
CA GLU A 345 -20.76 23.24 19.35
C GLU A 345 -21.67 23.48 18.14
N ALA A 346 -22.95 23.72 18.40
CA ALA A 346 -23.89 24.24 17.41
C ALA A 346 -23.82 25.78 17.43
N ILE A 347 -23.54 26.38 16.28
CA ILE A 347 -23.55 27.82 16.09
C ILE A 347 -24.33 28.11 14.82
N ASP A 348 -25.39 28.89 14.96
CA ASP A 348 -26.39 29.11 13.91
C ASP A 348 -26.90 27.75 13.38
N ASP A 349 -26.85 27.53 12.06
CA ASP A 349 -27.24 26.29 11.39
C ASP A 349 -26.02 25.39 11.10
N SER A 350 -24.97 25.43 11.91
CA SER A 350 -23.72 24.70 11.67
C SER A 350 -23.14 24.06 12.93
N TYR A 351 -22.50 22.91 12.75
CA TYR A 351 -21.81 22.18 13.81
C TYR A 351 -20.30 22.32 13.68
N TYR A 352 -19.62 22.54 14.80
CA TYR A 352 -18.17 22.66 14.88
C TYR A 352 -17.60 21.66 15.88
N MET A 353 -16.63 20.86 15.46
CA MET A 353 -15.84 20.02 16.35
C MET A 353 -14.76 20.87 17.00
N ASN A 354 -14.68 20.83 18.33
CA ASN A 354 -13.52 21.29 19.08
C ASN A 354 -12.73 20.06 19.54
N SER A 355 -11.46 19.99 19.15
CA SER A 355 -10.56 18.88 19.49
C SER A 355 -9.17 19.40 19.89
N PRO A 356 -8.31 18.56 20.48
CA PRO A 356 -6.91 18.92 20.72
C PRO A 356 -6.13 19.29 19.44
N GLN A 357 -6.61 18.88 18.27
CA GLN A 357 -6.00 19.18 16.98
C GLN A 357 -6.49 20.52 16.39
N GLY A 358 -7.48 21.16 17.03
CA GLY A 358 -8.07 22.41 16.60
C GLY A 358 -9.59 22.33 16.44
N ARG A 359 -10.16 23.48 16.08
CA ARG A 359 -11.59 23.64 15.79
C ARG A 359 -11.84 23.58 14.29
N TYR A 360 -12.82 22.80 13.85
CA TYR A 360 -13.20 22.69 12.44
C TYR A 360 -14.70 22.49 12.26
N LYS A 361 -15.24 22.95 11.12
CA LYS A 361 -16.65 22.80 10.78
C LYS A 361 -16.92 21.34 10.36
N LEU A 362 -17.99 20.75 10.86
CA LEU A 362 -18.47 19.44 10.43
C LEU A 362 -19.25 19.59 9.13
N THR A 363 -18.88 18.83 8.11
CA THR A 363 -19.53 18.81 6.79
C THR A 363 -19.72 17.37 6.31
N GLY A 364 -20.68 17.15 5.41
CA GLY A 364 -21.00 15.82 4.88
C GLY A 364 -21.30 14.82 5.99
N TRP A 365 -20.73 13.62 5.90
CA TRP A 365 -20.89 12.55 6.89
C TRP A 365 -20.41 12.92 8.30
N CYS A 366 -19.45 13.85 8.43
CA CYS A 366 -18.93 14.24 9.73
C CYS A 366 -19.98 14.90 10.63
N ILE A 367 -21.12 15.37 10.08
CA ILE A 367 -22.24 15.91 10.87
C ILE A 367 -22.78 14.84 11.82
N PHE A 368 -22.80 13.56 11.43
CA PHE A 368 -23.28 12.47 12.28
C PHE A 368 -22.40 12.18 13.49
N LEU A 369 -21.25 12.86 13.64
CA LEU A 369 -20.48 12.84 14.88
C LEU A 369 -21.27 13.41 16.08
N THR A 370 -22.30 14.22 15.85
CA THR A 370 -23.21 14.72 16.90
C THR A 370 -23.91 13.58 17.64
N LEU A 371 -24.20 12.47 16.94
CA LEU A 371 -24.89 11.28 17.48
C LEU A 371 -24.00 10.41 18.38
N PHE A 372 -22.71 10.74 18.50
CA PHE A 372 -21.75 10.10 19.42
C PHE A 372 -21.47 10.95 20.68
N SER A 373 -22.29 11.97 20.96
CA SER A 373 -22.19 12.75 22.22
C SER A 373 -22.43 11.87 23.46
N LEU A 374 -23.20 10.80 23.30
CA LEU A 374 -23.37 9.70 24.24
C LEU A 374 -22.88 8.39 23.60
N PRO A 375 -22.54 7.36 24.40
CA PRO A 375 -22.24 6.03 23.87
C PRO A 375 -23.31 5.55 22.90
N ASN A 376 -22.90 5.18 21.68
CA ASN A 376 -23.81 4.72 20.64
C ASN A 376 -23.14 3.70 19.72
N THR A 377 -23.92 2.75 19.18
CA THR A 377 -23.41 1.80 18.19
C THR A 377 -23.55 2.38 16.79
N GLY A 378 -22.74 1.89 15.84
CA GLY A 378 -22.86 2.30 14.44
C GLY A 378 -24.23 1.95 13.86
N ASN A 379 -24.78 0.79 14.22
CA ASN A 379 -26.11 0.35 13.76
C ASN A 379 -27.25 1.20 14.31
N SER A 380 -27.19 1.58 15.59
CA SER A 380 -28.18 2.49 16.19
C SER A 380 -28.22 3.83 15.44
N ILE A 381 -27.05 4.37 15.09
CA ILE A 381 -26.95 5.60 14.30
C ILE A 381 -27.52 5.42 12.90
N CYS A 382 -27.21 4.31 12.23
CA CYS A 382 -27.81 4.01 10.93
C CYS A 382 -29.35 4.00 11.02
N MET A 383 -29.92 3.36 12.04
CA MET A 383 -31.38 3.34 12.24
C MET A 383 -31.96 4.74 12.48
N GLU A 384 -31.27 5.58 13.23
CA GLU A 384 -31.68 6.98 13.45
C GLU A 384 -31.68 7.78 12.14
N ILE A 385 -30.61 7.67 11.35
CA ILE A 385 -30.49 8.34 10.04
C ILE A 385 -31.63 7.89 9.10
N PHE A 386 -31.96 6.60 9.11
CA PHE A 386 -33.07 6.06 8.32
C PHE A 386 -34.42 6.59 8.77
N LYS A 387 -34.67 6.60 10.09
CA LYS A 387 -35.95 7.01 10.67
C LYS A 387 -36.25 8.49 10.40
N GLU A 388 -35.23 9.33 10.53
CA GLU A 388 -35.37 10.78 10.35
C GLU A 388 -35.39 11.20 8.87
N GLY A 389 -35.12 10.27 7.95
CA GLY A 389 -35.18 10.53 6.51
C GLY A 389 -34.11 11.51 6.02
N TYR A 390 -32.97 11.60 6.72
CA TYR A 390 -31.93 12.59 6.41
C TYR A 390 -31.31 12.41 5.01
N LEU A 391 -31.28 11.19 4.48
CA LEU A 391 -30.60 10.83 3.23
C LEU A 391 -31.50 9.91 2.37
N PRO A 392 -32.62 10.41 1.82
CA PRO A 392 -33.65 9.59 1.18
C PRO A 392 -33.20 8.87 -0.10
N ASN A 393 -32.09 9.31 -0.70
CA ASN A 393 -31.55 8.75 -1.94
C ASN A 393 -30.48 7.67 -1.73
N LEU A 394 -30.13 7.36 -0.47
CA LEU A 394 -29.12 6.36 -0.15
C LEU A 394 -29.75 5.06 0.33
N THR A 395 -29.13 3.95 -0.07
CA THR A 395 -29.48 2.61 0.42
C THR A 395 -29.01 2.39 1.86
N SER A 396 -29.58 1.38 2.54
CA SER A 396 -29.13 0.93 3.86
C SER A 396 -27.67 0.53 3.91
N THR A 397 -27.20 -0.16 2.88
CA THR A 397 -25.79 -0.52 2.74
C THR A 397 -24.90 0.71 2.62
N GLN A 398 -25.28 1.69 1.80
CA GLN A 398 -24.47 2.92 1.66
C GLN A 398 -24.37 3.71 2.97
N ILE A 399 -25.47 3.87 3.70
CA ILE A 399 -25.43 4.55 5.00
C ILE A 399 -24.57 3.77 5.99
N HIS A 400 -24.75 2.45 6.06
CA HIS A 400 -23.99 1.58 6.94
C HIS A 400 -22.48 1.68 6.68
N ASP A 401 -22.05 1.59 5.43
CA ASP A 401 -20.64 1.65 5.06
C ASP A 401 -20.02 3.02 5.37
N ASN A 402 -20.73 4.11 5.05
CA ASN A 402 -20.24 5.46 5.35
C ASN A 402 -20.14 5.73 6.86
N ILE A 403 -21.07 5.22 7.68
CA ILE A 403 -20.97 5.33 9.14
C ILE A 403 -19.82 4.48 9.68
N PHE A 404 -19.59 3.28 9.13
CA PHE A 404 -18.41 2.49 9.47
C PHE A 404 -17.11 3.26 9.17
N TYR A 405 -16.95 3.83 7.98
CA TYR A 405 -15.77 4.64 7.66
C TYR A 405 -15.64 5.86 8.58
N LEU A 406 -16.73 6.59 8.84
CA LEU A 406 -16.73 7.72 9.76
C LEU A 406 -16.21 7.32 11.15
N ILE A 407 -16.67 6.17 11.68
CA ILE A 407 -16.20 5.64 12.97
C ILE A 407 -14.69 5.35 12.90
N MET A 408 -14.24 4.62 11.89
CA MET A 408 -12.86 4.18 11.75
C MET A 408 -11.89 5.36 11.58
N GLU A 409 -12.22 6.31 10.71
CA GLU A 409 -11.47 7.56 10.53
C GLU A 409 -11.45 8.36 11.84
N SER A 410 -12.56 8.37 12.58
CA SER A 410 -12.65 9.14 13.82
C SER A 410 -11.92 8.51 15.00
N LEU A 411 -11.70 7.19 14.99
CA LEU A 411 -10.86 6.49 15.95
C LEU A 411 -9.37 6.70 15.67
N TYR A 412 -8.97 6.63 14.38
CA TYR A 412 -7.56 6.48 14.00
C TYR A 412 -6.94 7.70 13.34
N ILE A 413 -7.71 8.52 12.63
CA ILE A 413 -7.22 9.67 11.87
C ILE A 413 -7.49 10.97 12.62
N THR A 414 -8.76 11.36 12.77
CA THR A 414 -9.13 12.59 13.50
C THR A 414 -9.03 12.39 15.02
N LYS A 415 -9.03 11.13 15.47
CA LYS A 415 -8.84 10.72 16.87
C LYS A 415 -9.85 11.39 17.81
N CYS A 416 -11.05 11.74 17.35
CA CYS A 416 -12.10 12.38 18.14
C CYS A 416 -13.07 11.38 18.81
N LEU A 417 -13.12 10.12 18.35
CA LEU A 417 -13.89 9.05 18.98
C LEU A 417 -13.02 8.15 19.87
N THR A 418 -13.69 7.48 20.80
CA THR A 418 -13.18 6.37 21.59
C THR A 418 -14.26 5.30 21.76
N ILE A 419 -13.90 4.15 22.33
CA ILE A 419 -14.84 3.06 22.62
C ILE A 419 -15.23 3.18 24.10
N SER A 420 -16.54 3.12 24.39
CA SER A 420 -17.11 3.36 25.73
C SER A 420 -16.83 2.27 26.75
#